data_AF-A0A7C7L085-F1
#
_entry.id   AF-A0A7C7L085-F1
#
_cell.length_a   1.000
_cell.length_b   1.000
_cell.length_c   1.000
_cell.angle_alpha   90.00
_cell.angle_beta   90.00
_cell.angle_gamma   90.00
#
_symmetry.space_group_name_H-M   'P 1'
#
loop_
_entity.id
_entity.type
_entity.pdbx_description
1 polymer ?
#
loop_
_entity_poly.entity_id
_entity_poly.type
_entity_poly.pdbx_seq_one_letter_code
_entity_poly.pdbx_strand_id
1 'polypeptide(L)'
;MSLGIMPMQWDSHARTMRLMSVIIISLLLALPHDAISVSGDPFDWDALMLYALPLLRSSRTYQVSSSDPTGGNDDKGHYVEHRGNVAVLMDVKGAGCIYRIWSANPSGTLRIFVDDDNPILMMPFREIFTHHREPFIKPFVGRDGGGGYCYIPIPFARRCRVEVLNPPSLYYQITYCQRKSEAGISSFTPIKARASVRNWLKRWQRWLATPTPATQPQHYSKVTVLPNGKKALFALTGSGMITHLALRIKPFTLKALHSLRLQLYWDGERQPSIDCPIADLFCAAFGWVQSQSLFIDTSTHQLVLRLPMPYGNGARCEMVNEGKEAVDVECSLWTTPLPHPPSAYGRLHAQFHIATTQSDIPYTILDARGRGHLVGIVAALGGTSYEFLEGDLNVAVDGET
;
A
#
# COMPACT_ATOMS: atom_id res chain seq x y z
N MET A 1 51.93 -24.52 65.89
CA MET A 1 52.32 -23.59 66.96
C MET A 1 51.98 -22.18 66.50
N SER A 2 50.99 -21.59 67.17
CA SER A 2 50.94 -20.21 67.66
C SER A 2 51.66 -19.09 66.91
N LEU A 3 50.84 -18.11 66.47
CA LEU A 3 51.01 -16.64 66.57
C LEU A 3 52.25 -16.03 65.89
N GLY A 4 52.07 -15.25 64.84
CA GLY A 4 51.72 -13.82 64.95
C GLY A 4 52.97 -13.05 64.53
N ILE A 5 52.92 -12.00 63.72
CA ILE A 5 52.44 -10.66 64.08
C ILE A 5 52.56 -9.85 62.78
N MET A 6 51.47 -9.18 62.39
CA MET A 6 51.48 -7.97 61.58
C MET A 6 51.74 -6.78 62.53
N PRO A 7 52.26 -5.61 62.10
CA PRO A 7 51.49 -4.80 61.15
C PRO A 7 52.26 -3.78 60.25
N MET A 8 51.53 -3.31 59.23
CA MET A 8 51.36 -1.90 58.79
C MET A 8 52.56 -1.18 58.12
N GLN A 9 52.45 -0.48 56.98
CA GLN A 9 51.32 0.05 56.21
C GLN A 9 51.75 0.41 54.76
N TRP A 10 50.79 0.25 53.82
CA TRP A 10 50.42 1.12 52.67
C TRP A 10 51.50 1.29 51.59
N ASP A 11 51.28 1.14 50.28
CA ASP A 11 50.20 1.40 49.33
C ASP A 11 50.65 0.62 48.06
N SER A 12 49.91 0.28 47.00
CA SER A 12 48.59 0.58 46.50
C SER A 12 48.31 -0.48 45.43
N HIS A 13 47.23 -1.23 45.59
CA HIS A 13 46.44 -1.91 44.56
C HIS A 13 47.11 -2.23 43.21
N ALA A 14 47.65 -3.44 43.13
CA ALA A 14 47.62 -4.22 41.90
C ALA A 14 46.16 -4.54 41.54
N ARG A 15 45.70 -4.07 40.37
CA ARG A 15 44.54 -4.66 39.70
C ARG A 15 44.96 -5.04 38.28
N THR A 16 45.29 -6.33 38.18
CA THR A 16 45.16 -7.18 37.00
C THR A 16 44.38 -6.53 35.87
N MET A 17 45.09 -6.14 34.81
CA MET A 17 44.52 -5.83 33.50
C MET A 17 43.81 -7.09 32.98
N ARG A 18 42.50 -7.18 33.23
CA ARG A 18 41.61 -7.94 32.35
C ARG A 18 41.36 -7.05 31.14
N LEU A 19 41.92 -7.43 30.00
CA LEU A 19 41.44 -6.93 28.70
C LEU A 19 39.94 -7.29 28.61
N MET A 20 39.07 -6.33 28.90
CA MET A 20 37.72 -6.36 28.35
C MET A 20 37.88 -5.99 26.88
N SER A 21 37.92 -7.01 26.03
CA SER A 21 37.55 -6.87 24.63
C SER A 21 36.16 -6.25 24.61
N VAL A 22 36.08 -4.95 24.36
CA VAL A 22 34.84 -4.29 23.98
C VAL A 22 34.51 -4.85 22.61
N ILE A 23 33.76 -5.95 22.60
CA ILE A 23 33.01 -6.34 21.42
C ILE A 23 32.00 -5.22 21.25
N ILE A 24 32.32 -4.27 20.37
CA ILE A 24 31.30 -3.45 19.72
C ILE A 24 30.47 -4.48 18.95
N ILE A 25 29.45 -5.02 19.61
CA ILE A 25 28.33 -5.62 18.89
C ILE A 25 27.73 -4.42 18.17
N SER A 26 28.20 -4.18 16.95
CA SER A 26 27.39 -3.48 15.98
C SER A 26 26.02 -4.12 16.10
N LEU A 27 25.02 -3.36 16.56
CA LEU A 27 23.64 -3.73 16.30
C LEU A 27 23.58 -3.84 14.78
N LEU A 28 23.79 -5.05 14.26
CA LEU A 28 23.10 -5.49 13.07
C LEU A 28 21.65 -5.28 13.46
N LEU A 29 21.10 -4.13 13.05
CA LEU A 29 19.69 -3.99 12.77
C LEU A 29 19.40 -5.20 11.90
N ALA A 30 18.91 -6.27 12.52
CA ALA A 30 18.49 -7.45 11.81
C ALA A 30 17.47 -6.90 10.83
N LEU A 31 17.84 -6.86 9.55
CA LEU A 31 16.87 -6.69 8.49
C LEU A 31 15.74 -7.66 8.86
N PRO A 32 14.48 -7.21 8.96
CA PRO A 32 13.40 -8.14 9.23
C PRO A 32 13.60 -9.30 8.25
N HIS A 33 13.56 -10.55 8.71
CA HIS A 33 13.89 -11.72 7.86
C HIS A 33 13.04 -11.79 6.56
N ASP A 34 12.01 -10.95 6.45
CA ASP A 34 11.19 -10.73 5.27
C ASP A 34 11.71 -9.65 4.30
N ALA A 35 12.77 -8.90 4.61
CA ALA A 35 13.50 -8.04 3.67
C ALA A 35 14.36 -8.90 2.73
N ILE A 36 13.71 -9.86 2.08
CA ILE A 36 14.24 -10.45 0.86
C ILE A 36 14.32 -9.28 -0.12
N SER A 37 15.54 -8.94 -0.51
CA SER A 37 15.79 -7.97 -1.57
C SER A 37 15.00 -8.43 -2.79
N VAL A 38 13.95 -7.69 -3.15
CA VAL A 38 13.34 -7.88 -4.46
C VAL A 38 14.42 -7.48 -5.48
N SER A 39 15.02 -8.47 -6.14
CA SER A 39 16.08 -8.20 -7.11
C SER A 39 15.44 -7.69 -8.39
N GLY A 40 15.60 -6.39 -8.67
CA GLY A 40 15.08 -5.77 -9.89
C GLY A 40 13.64 -5.24 -9.73
N ASP A 41 12.92 -5.17 -10.85
CA ASP A 41 11.55 -4.64 -10.91
C ASP A 41 10.54 -5.61 -10.28
N PRO A 42 9.83 -5.25 -9.19
CA PRO A 42 8.86 -6.14 -8.53
C PRO A 42 7.79 -6.64 -9.50
N PHE A 43 7.57 -7.95 -9.53
CA PHE A 43 6.65 -8.61 -10.46
C PHE A 43 5.98 -9.83 -9.81
N ASP A 44 4.86 -10.27 -10.39
CA ASP A 44 4.05 -11.35 -9.81
C ASP A 44 3.73 -11.01 -8.34
N TRP A 45 3.91 -11.94 -7.41
CA TRP A 45 3.66 -11.73 -6.01
C TRP A 45 4.57 -10.69 -5.34
N ASP A 46 5.80 -10.48 -5.83
CA ASP A 46 6.71 -9.49 -5.23
C ASP A 46 6.17 -8.06 -5.39
N ALA A 47 5.32 -7.81 -6.39
CA ALA A 47 4.63 -6.53 -6.55
C ALA A 47 3.60 -6.26 -5.42
N LEU A 48 3.15 -7.30 -4.71
CA LEU A 48 2.29 -7.23 -3.53
C LEU A 48 3.08 -7.09 -2.22
N MET A 49 4.41 -7.05 -2.31
CA MET A 49 5.27 -6.80 -1.16
C MET A 49 5.24 -5.34 -0.77
N LEU A 50 4.82 -5.07 0.47
CA LEU A 50 4.66 -3.70 0.94
C LEU A 50 6.00 -2.94 0.91
N TYR A 51 7.10 -3.55 1.35
CA TYR A 51 8.45 -2.94 1.24
C TYR A 51 8.89 -2.62 -0.19
N ALA A 52 8.36 -3.33 -1.19
CA ALA A 52 8.69 -3.12 -2.60
C ALA A 52 7.74 -2.13 -3.29
N LEU A 53 6.66 -1.72 -2.61
CA LEU A 53 5.71 -0.76 -3.12
C LEU A 53 6.42 0.51 -3.63
N PRO A 54 7.29 1.19 -2.86
CA PRO A 54 7.92 2.43 -3.33
C PRO A 54 9.03 2.24 -4.38
N LEU A 55 9.38 1.02 -4.79
CA LEU A 55 10.37 0.82 -5.85
C LEU A 55 9.84 1.34 -7.18
N LEU A 56 10.65 2.12 -7.89
CA LEU A 56 10.28 2.63 -9.21
C LEU A 56 10.27 1.50 -10.23
N ARG A 57 9.13 1.31 -10.87
CA ARG A 57 8.90 0.20 -11.80
C ARG A 57 9.20 0.62 -13.23
N SER A 58 9.57 -0.36 -14.06
CA SER A 58 9.72 -0.19 -15.51
C SER A 58 8.48 -0.67 -16.27
N SER A 59 7.64 -1.47 -15.61
CA SER A 59 6.35 -1.92 -16.11
C SER A 59 5.33 -0.79 -16.16
N ARG A 60 4.34 -0.97 -17.03
CA ARG A 60 3.19 -0.07 -17.16
C ARG A 60 1.90 -0.82 -16.83
N THR A 61 0.99 -0.15 -16.12
CA THR A 61 -0.32 -0.69 -15.74
C THR A 61 -1.39 -0.25 -16.73
N TYR A 62 -2.29 -1.16 -17.04
CA TYR A 62 -3.43 -0.98 -17.94
C TYR A 62 -4.69 -1.58 -17.29
N GLN A 63 -5.84 -1.15 -17.78
CA GLN A 63 -7.12 -1.75 -17.43
C GLN A 63 -7.96 -1.91 -18.69
N VAL A 64 -8.58 -3.08 -18.83
CA VAL A 64 -9.74 -3.27 -19.73
C VAL A 64 -10.99 -3.33 -18.87
N SER A 65 -12.08 -2.76 -19.36
CA SER A 65 -13.36 -2.65 -18.65
C SER A 65 -14.54 -2.72 -19.59
N SER A 66 -15.72 -2.87 -19.00
CA SER A 66 -17.00 -2.71 -19.68
C SER A 66 -17.44 -1.26 -19.84
N SER A 67 -16.57 -0.27 -19.66
CA SER A 67 -16.90 1.16 -19.75
C SER A 67 -17.47 1.53 -21.12
N ASP A 68 -18.41 2.46 -21.15
CA ASP A 68 -19.04 2.96 -22.36
C ASP A 68 -18.00 3.63 -23.28
N PRO A 69 -17.76 3.10 -24.49
CA PRO A 69 -16.77 3.67 -25.42
C PRO A 69 -17.12 5.08 -25.91
N THR A 70 -18.35 5.54 -25.71
CA THR A 70 -18.80 6.89 -26.07
C THR A 70 -18.53 7.92 -24.97
N GLY A 71 -18.16 7.48 -23.76
CA GLY A 71 -18.07 8.32 -22.56
C GLY A 71 -19.43 8.60 -21.90
N GLY A 72 -20.48 7.87 -22.29
CA GLY A 72 -21.78 7.84 -21.60
C GLY A 72 -21.75 6.96 -20.35
N ASN A 73 -22.94 6.52 -19.90
CA ASN A 73 -23.12 5.79 -18.63
C ASN A 73 -23.64 4.35 -18.83
N ASP A 74 -23.55 3.80 -20.04
CA ASP A 74 -23.92 2.40 -20.31
C ASP A 74 -22.73 1.46 -20.10
N ASP A 75 -22.14 1.45 -18.89
CA ASP A 75 -20.85 0.80 -18.58
C ASP A 75 -20.90 -0.73 -18.41
N LYS A 76 -21.76 -1.40 -19.20
CA LYS A 76 -21.96 -2.84 -19.14
C LYS A 76 -22.00 -3.46 -20.53
N GLY A 77 -21.50 -4.69 -20.63
CA GLY A 77 -21.63 -5.48 -21.85
C GLY A 77 -20.69 -5.06 -22.98
N HIS A 78 -19.81 -4.08 -22.75
CA HIS A 78 -18.75 -3.71 -23.69
C HIS A 78 -17.55 -4.64 -23.53
N TYR A 79 -17.20 -5.35 -24.59
CA TYR A 79 -16.17 -6.39 -24.58
C TYR A 79 -15.09 -6.07 -25.61
N VAL A 80 -13.87 -6.56 -25.38
CA VAL A 80 -12.79 -6.48 -26.39
C VAL A 80 -13.23 -7.16 -27.68
N GLU A 81 -13.95 -8.28 -27.56
CA GLU A 81 -14.56 -8.98 -28.68
C GLU A 81 -15.77 -9.78 -28.19
N HIS A 82 -16.81 -9.93 -29.02
CA HIS A 82 -17.96 -10.79 -28.72
C HIS A 82 -18.28 -11.68 -29.94
N ARG A 83 -18.08 -13.00 -29.80
CA ARG A 83 -18.29 -14.00 -30.85
C ARG A 83 -19.32 -15.04 -30.41
N GLY A 84 -20.53 -14.96 -30.95
CA GLY A 84 -21.60 -15.89 -30.61
C GLY A 84 -21.90 -15.87 -29.11
N ASN A 85 -21.63 -16.97 -28.41
CA ASN A 85 -21.81 -17.07 -26.97
C ASN A 85 -20.52 -16.84 -26.16
N VAL A 86 -19.48 -16.26 -26.75
CA VAL A 86 -18.19 -15.99 -26.11
C VAL A 86 -17.90 -14.50 -26.09
N ALA A 87 -17.79 -13.90 -24.90
CA ALA A 87 -17.21 -12.57 -24.74
C ALA A 87 -15.73 -12.68 -24.35
N VAL A 88 -14.86 -11.96 -25.04
CA VAL A 88 -13.46 -11.76 -24.70
C VAL A 88 -13.37 -10.49 -23.87
N LEU A 89 -13.01 -10.63 -22.59
CA LEU A 89 -12.84 -9.52 -21.66
C LEU A 89 -11.45 -8.90 -21.76
N MET A 90 -10.45 -9.72 -22.06
CA MET A 90 -9.06 -9.31 -22.22
C MET A 90 -8.36 -10.25 -23.20
N ASP A 91 -7.53 -9.72 -24.10
CA ASP A 91 -6.63 -10.50 -24.95
C ASP A 91 -5.32 -9.73 -25.19
N VAL A 92 -4.32 -10.01 -24.37
CA VAL A 92 -3.09 -9.23 -24.30
C VAL A 92 -1.91 -10.11 -24.69
N LYS A 93 -1.11 -9.64 -25.65
CA LYS A 93 0.16 -10.26 -26.05
C LYS A 93 1.34 -9.62 -25.31
N GLY A 94 2.43 -10.37 -25.21
CA GLY A 94 3.63 -9.99 -24.50
C GLY A 94 3.61 -10.38 -23.02
N ALA A 95 4.72 -10.09 -22.35
CA ALA A 95 4.96 -10.39 -20.94
C ALA A 95 4.14 -9.48 -20.02
N GLY A 96 3.46 -10.06 -19.02
CA GLY A 96 2.64 -9.29 -18.10
C GLY A 96 2.07 -10.08 -16.92
N CYS A 97 1.29 -9.40 -16.09
CA CYS A 97 0.59 -10.00 -14.96
C CYS A 97 -0.74 -9.30 -14.71
N ILE A 98 -1.84 -10.07 -14.62
CA ILE A 98 -3.10 -9.54 -14.08
C ILE A 98 -2.93 -9.39 -12.57
N TYR A 99 -3.37 -8.25 -12.02
CA TYR A 99 -3.36 -7.97 -10.58
C TYR A 99 -4.75 -7.78 -9.99
N ARG A 100 -5.75 -7.50 -10.81
CA ARG A 100 -7.13 -7.34 -10.35
C ARG A 100 -8.11 -7.84 -11.40
N ILE A 101 -9.04 -8.67 -10.98
CA ILE A 101 -10.28 -8.96 -11.70
C ILE A 101 -11.42 -8.50 -10.80
N TRP A 102 -12.34 -7.72 -11.34
CA TRP A 102 -13.52 -7.24 -10.62
C TRP A 102 -14.78 -7.36 -11.49
N SER A 103 -15.92 -7.60 -10.86
CA SER A 103 -17.23 -7.54 -11.52
C SER A 103 -18.35 -7.31 -10.51
N ALA A 104 -19.30 -6.42 -10.82
CA ALA A 104 -20.49 -6.19 -9.99
C ALA A 104 -21.49 -7.36 -10.10
N ASN A 105 -21.66 -7.92 -11.31
CA ASN A 105 -22.67 -8.93 -11.63
C ASN A 105 -22.09 -10.18 -12.35
N PRO A 106 -21.07 -10.85 -11.78
CA PRO A 106 -20.38 -11.93 -12.48
C PRO A 106 -21.30 -13.12 -12.75
N SER A 107 -21.34 -13.54 -14.02
CA SER A 107 -22.16 -14.65 -14.52
C SER A 107 -21.50 -15.32 -15.72
N GLY A 108 -22.03 -16.46 -16.16
CA GLY A 108 -21.43 -17.29 -17.20
C GLY A 108 -20.24 -18.12 -16.71
N THR A 109 -19.50 -18.70 -17.64
CA THR A 109 -18.29 -19.51 -17.34
C THR A 109 -17.05 -18.74 -17.70
N LEU A 110 -16.26 -18.37 -16.70
CA LEU A 110 -14.95 -17.75 -16.87
C LEU A 110 -13.95 -18.77 -17.41
N ARG A 111 -13.19 -18.37 -18.43
CA ARG A 111 -12.04 -19.08 -18.96
C ARG A 111 -10.82 -18.17 -18.96
N ILE A 112 -9.70 -18.65 -18.41
CA ILE A 112 -8.42 -17.93 -18.46
C ILE A 112 -7.41 -18.81 -19.18
N PHE A 113 -6.77 -18.23 -20.18
CA PHE A 113 -5.72 -18.82 -21.00
C PHE A 113 -4.42 -18.07 -20.71
N VAL A 114 -3.34 -18.80 -20.47
CA VAL A 114 -2.02 -18.25 -20.17
C VAL A 114 -1.01 -19.00 -21.03
N ASP A 115 -0.39 -18.27 -21.97
CA ASP A 115 0.65 -18.71 -22.91
C ASP A 115 0.29 -19.89 -23.84
N ASP A 116 -0.86 -20.52 -23.65
CA ASP A 116 -1.37 -21.64 -24.44
C ASP A 116 -2.85 -21.41 -24.79
N ASP A 117 -3.38 -22.17 -25.76
CA ASP A 117 -4.78 -22.09 -26.18
C ASP A 117 -5.72 -22.98 -25.35
N ASN A 118 -5.17 -23.81 -24.45
CA ASN A 118 -5.97 -24.53 -23.45
C ASN A 118 -6.21 -23.66 -22.21
N PRO A 119 -7.47 -23.56 -21.71
CA PRO A 119 -7.76 -22.75 -20.54
C PRO A 119 -7.18 -23.41 -19.29
N ILE A 120 -6.30 -22.70 -18.59
CA ILE A 120 -5.74 -23.12 -17.30
C ILE A 120 -6.76 -23.02 -16.16
N LEU A 121 -7.83 -22.23 -16.36
CA LEU A 121 -8.96 -22.09 -15.47
C LEU A 121 -10.24 -22.08 -16.30
N MET A 122 -11.20 -22.89 -15.88
CA MET A 122 -12.56 -22.91 -16.42
C MET A 122 -13.52 -23.15 -15.25
N MET A 123 -14.35 -22.16 -14.92
CA MET A 123 -15.26 -22.22 -13.77
C MET A 123 -16.41 -21.21 -13.91
N PRO A 124 -17.51 -21.36 -13.16
CA PRO A 124 -18.51 -20.30 -13.07
C PRO A 124 -17.86 -18.99 -12.64
N PHE A 125 -18.11 -17.88 -13.33
CA PHE A 125 -17.36 -16.63 -13.12
C PHE A 125 -17.43 -16.17 -11.65
N ARG A 126 -18.60 -16.29 -11.01
CA ARG A 126 -18.78 -15.96 -9.60
C ARG A 126 -17.80 -16.66 -8.65
N GLU A 127 -17.32 -17.85 -8.99
CA GLU A 127 -16.49 -18.67 -8.08
C GLU A 127 -15.06 -18.19 -7.93
N ILE A 128 -14.53 -17.39 -8.86
CA ILE A 128 -13.19 -16.79 -8.68
C ILE A 128 -13.16 -15.83 -7.48
N PHE A 129 -14.32 -15.30 -7.10
CA PHE A 129 -14.50 -14.39 -5.96
C PHE A 129 -14.88 -15.11 -4.67
N THR A 130 -15.07 -16.45 -4.73
CA THR A 130 -15.44 -17.24 -3.55
C THR A 130 -14.22 -17.93 -2.97
N HIS A 131 -14.17 -18.00 -1.64
CA HIS A 131 -13.04 -18.52 -0.88
C HIS A 131 -13.12 -20.05 -0.70
N HIS A 132 -13.77 -20.73 -1.64
CA HIS A 132 -14.08 -22.17 -1.53
C HIS A 132 -13.03 -23.06 -2.19
N ARG A 133 -12.07 -22.49 -2.94
CA ARG A 133 -11.07 -23.25 -3.69
C ARG A 133 -9.75 -22.52 -3.79
N GLU A 134 -8.68 -23.14 -3.27
CA GLU A 134 -7.33 -22.63 -3.49
C GLU A 134 -6.94 -22.63 -4.98
N PRO A 135 -6.28 -21.56 -5.47
CA PRO A 135 -5.62 -20.50 -4.69
C PRO A 135 -6.54 -19.34 -4.23
N PHE A 136 -7.80 -19.29 -4.66
CA PHE A 136 -8.76 -18.22 -4.36
C PHE A 136 -9.23 -18.28 -2.91
N ILE A 137 -8.54 -17.52 -2.03
CA ILE A 137 -8.87 -17.43 -0.60
C ILE A 137 -8.83 -15.97 -0.11
N LYS A 138 -9.51 -15.70 1.00
CA LYS A 138 -9.42 -14.39 1.68
C LYS A 138 -7.99 -14.13 2.20
N PRO A 139 -7.53 -12.87 2.22
CA PRO A 139 -8.23 -11.66 1.78
C PRO A 139 -7.98 -11.32 0.30
N PHE A 140 -7.31 -12.18 -0.48
CA PHE A 140 -7.03 -11.91 -1.90
C PHE A 140 -8.29 -11.91 -2.77
N VAL A 141 -9.31 -12.67 -2.38
CA VAL A 141 -10.59 -12.69 -3.09
C VAL A 141 -11.74 -12.44 -2.12
N GLY A 142 -12.84 -11.88 -2.63
CA GLY A 142 -14.05 -11.68 -1.86
C GLY A 142 -15.11 -10.91 -2.61
N ARG A 143 -16.14 -10.50 -1.87
CA ARG A 143 -17.19 -9.60 -2.34
C ARG A 143 -17.37 -8.51 -1.30
N ASP A 144 -17.31 -7.26 -1.74
CA ASP A 144 -17.50 -6.07 -0.92
C ASP A 144 -17.87 -4.88 -1.83
N GLY A 145 -18.47 -3.83 -1.28
CA GLY A 145 -18.76 -2.59 -2.02
C GLY A 145 -19.55 -2.77 -3.31
N GLY A 146 -20.41 -3.80 -3.40
CA GLY A 146 -21.26 -4.08 -4.56
C GLY A 146 -20.66 -5.00 -5.64
N GLY A 147 -19.42 -5.49 -5.50
CA GLY A 147 -18.80 -6.37 -6.50
C GLY A 147 -17.90 -7.47 -5.94
N GLY A 148 -17.58 -8.44 -6.79
CA GLY A 148 -16.54 -9.43 -6.53
C GLY A 148 -15.16 -8.90 -6.93
N TYR A 149 -14.14 -9.22 -6.15
CA TYR A 149 -12.74 -8.88 -6.45
C TYR A 149 -11.81 -10.10 -6.32
N CYS A 150 -10.79 -10.14 -7.16
CA CYS A 150 -9.69 -11.08 -7.10
C CYS A 150 -8.36 -10.35 -7.32
N TYR A 151 -7.50 -10.39 -6.30
CA TYR A 151 -6.16 -9.80 -6.27
C TYR A 151 -5.05 -10.85 -6.40
N ILE A 152 -5.38 -12.07 -6.82
CA ILE A 152 -4.37 -13.10 -7.07
C ILE A 152 -3.61 -12.74 -8.35
N PRO A 153 -2.28 -12.58 -8.30
CA PRO A 153 -1.47 -12.36 -9.48
C PRO A 153 -1.61 -13.51 -10.48
N ILE A 154 -1.82 -13.18 -11.75
CA ILE A 154 -1.83 -14.14 -12.87
C ILE A 154 -0.74 -13.72 -13.87
N PRO A 155 0.54 -14.09 -13.64
CA PRO A 155 1.63 -13.82 -14.57
C PRO A 155 1.53 -14.65 -15.86
N PHE A 156 1.99 -14.07 -16.97
CA PHE A 156 2.04 -14.68 -18.31
C PHE A 156 3.26 -14.15 -19.08
N ALA A 157 3.94 -15.03 -19.82
CA ALA A 157 5.18 -14.68 -20.52
C ALA A 157 4.95 -14.14 -21.94
N ARG A 158 3.97 -14.71 -22.65
CA ARG A 158 3.70 -14.48 -24.07
C ARG A 158 2.31 -13.95 -24.35
N ARG A 159 1.28 -14.42 -23.66
CA ARG A 159 -0.12 -13.98 -23.86
C ARG A 159 -1.01 -14.35 -22.69
N CYS A 160 -1.98 -13.50 -22.36
CA CYS A 160 -3.11 -13.90 -21.53
C CYS A 160 -4.43 -13.49 -22.18
N ARG A 161 -5.38 -14.43 -22.21
CA ARG A 161 -6.73 -14.20 -22.71
C ARG A 161 -7.73 -14.57 -21.60
N VAL A 162 -8.70 -13.69 -21.36
CA VAL A 162 -9.78 -13.90 -20.39
C VAL A 162 -11.10 -13.80 -21.13
N GLU A 163 -11.92 -14.83 -21.01
CA GLU A 163 -13.19 -14.94 -21.71
C GLU A 163 -14.30 -15.39 -20.77
N VAL A 164 -15.54 -15.08 -21.15
CA VAL A 164 -16.75 -15.60 -20.51
C VAL A 164 -17.62 -16.28 -21.56
N LEU A 165 -17.98 -17.54 -21.31
CA LEU A 165 -19.00 -18.27 -22.05
C LEU A 165 -20.39 -17.94 -21.51
N ASN A 166 -21.34 -17.77 -22.42
CA ASN A 166 -22.72 -17.37 -22.17
C ASN A 166 -22.79 -16.13 -21.27
N PRO A 167 -22.11 -15.02 -21.63
CA PRO A 167 -22.09 -13.81 -20.82
C PRO A 167 -23.48 -13.15 -20.86
N PRO A 168 -23.99 -12.60 -19.74
CA PRO A 168 -25.03 -11.58 -19.80
C PRO A 168 -24.41 -10.24 -20.24
N SER A 169 -25.07 -9.12 -19.97
CA SER A 169 -24.40 -7.81 -19.94
C SER A 169 -23.65 -7.64 -18.61
N LEU A 170 -22.32 -7.66 -18.65
CA LEU A 170 -21.45 -7.67 -17.47
C LEU A 170 -20.85 -6.28 -17.22
N TYR A 171 -20.81 -5.89 -15.94
CA TYR A 171 -19.86 -4.90 -15.43
C TYR A 171 -18.56 -5.63 -15.06
N TYR A 172 -17.43 -5.26 -15.65
CA TYR A 172 -16.14 -5.85 -15.30
C TYR A 172 -14.98 -4.88 -15.44
N GLN A 173 -13.90 -5.18 -14.71
CA GLN A 173 -12.60 -4.53 -14.83
C GLN A 173 -11.52 -5.59 -14.68
N ILE A 174 -10.52 -5.58 -15.56
CA ILE A 174 -9.31 -6.39 -15.45
C ILE A 174 -8.10 -5.46 -15.51
N THR A 175 -7.40 -5.31 -14.39
CA THR A 175 -6.20 -4.49 -14.26
C THR A 175 -4.97 -5.40 -14.35
N TYR A 176 -4.04 -5.05 -15.24
CA TYR A 176 -2.81 -5.82 -15.48
C TYR A 176 -1.62 -4.89 -15.70
N CYS A 177 -0.41 -5.41 -15.54
CA CYS A 177 0.80 -4.73 -16.00
C CYS A 177 1.44 -5.45 -17.18
N GLN A 178 2.15 -4.72 -18.02
CA GLN A 178 3.02 -5.28 -19.06
C GLN A 178 4.48 -4.92 -18.84
N ARG A 179 5.37 -5.84 -19.23
CA ARG A 179 6.82 -5.69 -19.22
C ARG A 179 7.37 -5.76 -20.63
N LYS A 180 8.55 -5.18 -20.82
CA LYS A 180 9.28 -5.20 -22.10
C LYS A 180 9.93 -6.56 -22.41
N SER A 181 10.10 -7.42 -21.41
CA SER A 181 10.80 -8.70 -21.54
C SER A 181 10.07 -9.82 -20.78
N GLU A 182 10.09 -11.02 -21.37
CA GLU A 182 9.60 -12.26 -20.77
C GLU A 182 10.59 -12.92 -19.80
N ALA A 183 11.82 -12.39 -19.71
CA ALA A 183 12.88 -13.00 -18.91
C ALA A 183 12.47 -13.13 -17.42
N GLY A 184 12.61 -14.34 -16.89
CA GLY A 184 12.31 -14.66 -15.49
C GLY A 184 10.82 -14.79 -15.15
N ILE A 185 9.91 -14.70 -16.13
CA ILE A 185 8.48 -14.88 -15.88
C ILE A 185 8.16 -16.37 -15.79
N SER A 186 7.70 -16.79 -14.62
CA SER A 186 7.01 -18.06 -14.45
C SER A 186 5.51 -17.86 -14.62
N SER A 187 4.97 -18.35 -15.74
CA SER A 187 3.54 -18.29 -16.03
C SER A 187 2.70 -18.96 -14.94
N PHE A 188 1.52 -18.39 -14.73
CA PHE A 188 0.58 -18.82 -13.70
C PHE A 188 0.11 -20.25 -13.93
N THR A 189 0.06 -21.01 -12.84
CA THR A 189 -0.79 -22.20 -12.75
C THR A 189 -1.47 -22.21 -11.38
N PRO A 190 -2.69 -22.78 -11.26
CA PRO A 190 -3.36 -22.86 -9.97
C PRO A 190 -2.49 -23.51 -8.89
N ILE A 191 -1.73 -24.55 -9.26
CA ILE A 191 -0.84 -25.29 -8.34
C ILE A 191 0.28 -24.39 -7.78
N LYS A 192 0.99 -23.64 -8.65
CA LYS A 192 2.06 -22.72 -8.23
C LYS A 192 1.50 -21.65 -7.29
N ALA A 193 0.33 -21.10 -7.62
CA ALA A 193 -0.31 -20.06 -6.83
C ALA A 193 -0.73 -20.52 -5.42
N ARG A 194 -1.05 -21.81 -5.18
CA ARG A 194 -1.43 -22.29 -3.83
C ARG A 194 -0.31 -22.09 -2.81
N ALA A 195 0.92 -22.41 -3.18
CA ALA A 195 2.07 -22.24 -2.29
C ALA A 195 2.34 -20.74 -2.02
N SER A 196 2.28 -19.91 -3.06
CA SER A 196 2.50 -18.47 -2.95
C SER A 196 1.47 -17.81 -2.03
N VAL A 197 0.18 -18.03 -2.26
CA VAL A 197 -0.92 -17.45 -1.47
C VAL A 197 -0.72 -17.66 0.03
N ARG A 198 -0.40 -18.89 0.46
CA ARG A 198 -0.21 -19.19 1.90
C ARG A 198 1.01 -18.48 2.48
N ASN A 199 2.10 -18.41 1.72
CA ASN A 199 3.31 -17.70 2.15
C ASN A 199 3.09 -16.20 2.25
N TRP A 200 2.38 -15.61 1.28
CA TRP A 200 2.06 -14.19 1.27
C TRP A 200 1.06 -13.78 2.36
N LEU A 201 0.07 -14.63 2.65
CA LEU A 201 -0.83 -14.41 3.77
C LEU A 201 -0.07 -14.29 5.10
N LYS A 202 0.91 -15.19 5.35
CA LYS A 202 1.76 -15.12 6.54
C LYS A 202 2.57 -13.82 6.59
N ARG A 203 3.10 -13.35 5.46
CA ARG A 203 3.85 -12.08 5.38
C ARG A 203 2.97 -10.89 5.70
N TRP A 204 1.77 -10.82 5.12
CA TRP A 204 0.81 -9.76 5.41
C TRP A 204 0.35 -9.77 6.87
N GLN A 205 0.11 -10.96 7.45
CA GLN A 205 -0.22 -11.07 8.88
C GLN A 205 0.88 -10.50 9.78
N ARG A 206 2.16 -10.74 9.46
CA ARG A 206 3.28 -10.15 10.21
C ARG A 206 3.36 -8.63 10.04
N TRP A 207 3.15 -8.14 8.82
CA TRP A 207 3.10 -6.70 8.56
C TRP A 207 2.01 -6.02 9.38
N LEU A 208 0.78 -6.55 9.29
CA LEU A 208 -0.39 -6.05 10.01
C LEU A 208 -0.26 -6.16 11.53
N ALA A 209 0.59 -7.06 12.04
CA ALA A 209 0.90 -7.16 13.46
C ALA A 209 1.73 -5.98 14.00
N THR A 210 2.18 -5.04 13.16
CA THR A 210 2.81 -3.79 13.62
C THR A 210 1.83 -2.62 13.41
N PRO A 211 1.67 -1.70 14.38
CA PRO A 211 2.32 -1.66 15.70
C PRO A 211 1.78 -2.72 16.68
N THR A 212 2.69 -3.32 17.44
CA THR A 212 2.37 -4.14 18.63
C THR A 212 3.22 -3.69 19.81
N PRO A 213 2.77 -3.90 21.06
CA PRO A 213 3.60 -3.69 22.24
C PRO A 213 4.94 -4.45 22.21
N ALA A 214 4.99 -5.57 21.48
CA ALA A 214 6.17 -6.40 21.30
C ALA A 214 7.24 -5.75 20.40
N THR A 215 6.85 -4.84 19.51
CA THR A 215 7.78 -4.13 18.61
C THR A 215 7.80 -2.66 19.01
N GLN A 216 8.74 -2.28 19.87
CA GLN A 216 8.88 -0.88 20.30
C GLN A 216 9.23 0.03 19.12
N PRO A 217 8.69 1.25 19.06
CA PRO A 217 9.03 2.20 18.03
C PRO A 217 10.49 2.68 18.21
N GLN A 218 11.19 2.91 17.10
CA GLN A 218 12.52 3.53 17.14
C GLN A 218 12.46 5.01 17.51
N HIS A 219 11.35 5.69 17.22
CA HIS A 219 11.13 7.08 17.62
C HIS A 219 9.75 7.26 18.26
N TYR A 220 9.72 8.05 19.33
CA TYR A 220 8.51 8.45 20.02
C TYR A 220 8.56 9.95 20.36
N SER A 221 7.44 10.64 20.20
CA SER A 221 7.28 12.02 20.63
C SER A 221 5.89 12.24 21.21
N LYS A 222 5.77 13.18 22.16
CA LYS A 222 4.50 13.68 22.65
C LYS A 222 4.56 15.20 22.70
N VAL A 223 3.62 15.86 22.04
CA VAL A 223 3.55 17.31 21.95
C VAL A 223 2.12 17.80 22.13
N THR A 224 1.97 19.01 22.66
CA THR A 224 0.72 19.77 22.59
C THR A 224 0.84 20.77 21.45
N VAL A 225 -0.05 20.67 20.47
CA VAL A 225 -0.11 21.58 19.32
C VAL A 225 -1.15 22.65 19.62
N LEU A 226 -0.68 23.87 19.90
CA LEU A 226 -1.54 25.01 20.21
C LEU A 226 -2.35 25.45 18.97
N PRO A 227 -3.49 26.15 19.16
CA PRO A 227 -4.26 26.75 18.07
C PRO A 227 -3.38 27.59 17.13
N ASN A 228 -3.58 27.46 15.82
CA ASN A 228 -2.78 28.09 14.76
C ASN A 228 -1.27 27.81 14.86
N GLY A 229 -0.90 26.75 15.60
CA GLY A 229 0.46 26.38 15.90
C GLY A 229 0.99 25.25 15.02
N LYS A 230 2.30 25.10 15.03
CA LYS A 230 3.02 24.02 14.37
C LYS A 230 4.02 23.39 15.33
N LYS A 231 4.11 22.06 15.35
CA LYS A 231 5.08 21.31 16.17
C LYS A 231 5.73 20.21 15.35
N ALA A 232 7.05 20.08 15.48
CA ALA A 232 7.77 18.92 14.97
C ALA A 232 7.44 17.68 15.81
N LEU A 233 7.15 16.56 15.12
CA LEU A 233 6.99 15.25 15.73
C LEU A 233 8.30 14.46 15.67
N PHE A 234 9.02 14.55 14.54
CA PHE A 234 10.37 13.98 14.42
C PHE A 234 11.18 14.66 13.32
N ALA A 235 12.50 14.49 13.40
CA ALA A 235 13.46 14.79 12.35
C ALA A 235 14.50 13.67 12.29
N LEU A 236 14.57 12.99 11.15
CA LEU A 236 15.50 11.90 10.87
C LEU A 236 16.63 12.41 9.98
N THR A 237 17.80 11.78 10.09
CA THR A 237 18.99 12.06 9.27
C THR A 237 19.41 10.83 8.50
N GLY A 238 20.23 11.00 7.46
CA GLY A 238 20.70 9.89 6.62
C GLY A 238 19.60 9.28 5.75
N SER A 239 19.78 8.02 5.36
CA SER A 239 18.82 7.29 4.51
C SER A 239 18.11 6.17 5.28
N GLY A 240 16.84 5.95 4.99
CA GLY A 240 16.06 4.88 5.61
C GLY A 240 14.66 4.77 5.01
N MET A 241 13.83 3.91 5.59
CA MET A 241 12.42 3.80 5.24
C MET A 241 11.59 3.78 6.51
N ILE A 242 10.63 4.69 6.61
CA ILE A 242 9.56 4.60 7.60
C ILE A 242 8.61 3.51 7.12
N THR A 243 8.36 2.51 7.95
CA THR A 243 7.45 1.39 7.64
C THR A 243 6.07 1.60 8.24
N HIS A 244 6.03 2.20 9.44
CA HIS A 244 4.82 2.48 10.17
C HIS A 244 4.94 3.84 10.85
N LEU A 245 3.89 4.64 10.75
CA LEU A 245 3.68 5.85 11.52
C LEU A 245 2.37 5.70 12.26
N ALA A 246 2.39 5.91 13.57
CA ALA A 246 1.19 5.80 14.39
C ALA A 246 0.98 7.03 15.25
N LEU A 247 -0.25 7.56 15.25
CA LEU A 247 -0.63 8.77 15.95
C LEU A 247 -1.72 8.46 16.99
N ARG A 248 -1.62 9.09 18.16
CA ARG A 248 -2.72 9.17 19.12
C ARG A 248 -3.04 10.63 19.37
N ILE A 249 -4.30 10.99 19.19
CA ILE A 249 -4.79 12.36 19.24
C ILE A 249 -5.74 12.50 20.42
N LYS A 250 -5.53 13.53 21.25
CA LYS A 250 -6.37 13.83 22.41
C LYS A 250 -6.76 15.31 22.43
N PRO A 251 -8.07 15.64 22.52
CA PRO A 251 -9.20 14.72 22.54
C PRO A 251 -9.43 14.07 21.15
N PHE A 252 -9.82 12.80 21.12
CA PHE A 252 -10.16 12.10 19.87
C PHE A 252 -11.59 12.44 19.45
N THR A 253 -11.77 13.60 18.81
CA THR A 253 -13.06 14.07 18.29
C THR A 253 -12.94 14.41 16.81
N LEU A 254 -14.02 14.31 16.04
CA LEU A 254 -14.01 14.73 14.63
C LEU A 254 -13.50 16.17 14.46
N LYS A 255 -13.92 17.09 15.34
CA LYS A 255 -13.44 18.47 15.37
C LYS A 255 -11.91 18.55 15.46
N ALA A 256 -11.29 17.77 16.34
CA ALA A 256 -9.84 17.73 16.50
C ALA A 256 -9.14 17.07 15.29
N LEU A 257 -9.72 16.00 14.73
CA LEU A 257 -9.17 15.34 13.54
C LEU A 257 -9.21 16.26 12.30
N HIS A 258 -10.28 17.03 12.13
CA HIS A 258 -10.40 18.01 11.04
C HIS A 258 -9.51 19.25 11.24
N SER A 259 -9.18 19.60 12.48
CA SER A 259 -8.33 20.77 12.74
C SER A 259 -6.84 20.50 12.58
N LEU A 260 -6.44 19.24 12.48
CA LEU A 260 -5.03 18.85 12.40
C LEU A 260 -4.62 18.51 10.96
N ARG A 261 -3.45 18.98 10.54
CA ARG A 261 -2.80 18.58 9.28
C ARG A 261 -1.45 17.92 9.54
N LEU A 262 -1.22 16.79 8.88
CA LEU A 262 0.06 16.10 8.87
C LEU A 262 0.91 16.63 7.72
N GLN A 263 2.10 17.14 8.04
CA GLN A 263 3.09 17.59 7.05
C GLN A 263 4.34 16.71 7.12
N LEU A 264 4.63 15.97 6.06
CA LEU A 264 5.86 15.18 5.92
C LEU A 264 6.74 15.74 4.80
N TYR A 265 8.05 15.77 5.04
CA TYR A 265 9.06 16.31 4.15
C TYR A 265 10.17 15.28 3.96
N TRP A 266 10.59 15.07 2.73
CA TRP A 266 11.68 14.16 2.39
C TRP A 266 12.93 14.92 1.97
N ASP A 267 14.11 14.37 2.26
CA ASP A 267 15.37 14.75 1.59
C ASP A 267 15.77 16.24 1.67
N GLY A 268 15.31 16.95 2.70
CA GLY A 268 15.56 18.37 2.89
C GLY A 268 14.64 19.30 2.08
N GLU A 269 13.57 18.77 1.50
CA GLU A 269 12.56 19.56 0.79
C GLU A 269 11.94 20.63 1.69
N ARG A 270 11.73 21.82 1.10
CA ARG A 270 11.11 22.95 1.80
C ARG A 270 9.58 22.85 1.83
N GLN A 271 8.99 22.28 0.79
CA GLN A 271 7.56 22.05 0.69
C GLN A 271 7.24 20.64 1.18
N PRO A 272 6.12 20.44 1.89
CA PRO A 272 5.74 19.11 2.34
C PRO A 272 5.32 18.25 1.15
N SER A 273 5.83 17.03 1.11
CA SER A 273 5.47 16.01 0.10
C SER A 273 4.11 15.37 0.43
N ILE A 274 3.75 15.34 1.71
CA ILE A 274 2.41 15.01 2.21
C ILE A 274 1.92 16.21 3.02
N ASP A 275 0.78 16.77 2.62
CA ASP A 275 0.10 17.82 3.37
C ASP A 275 -1.40 17.54 3.33
N CYS A 276 -1.90 16.82 4.33
CA CYS A 276 -3.28 16.37 4.38
C CYS A 276 -3.90 16.60 5.78
N PRO A 277 -5.19 16.97 5.86
CA PRO A 277 -5.91 16.89 7.12
C PRO A 277 -5.91 15.46 7.66
N ILE A 278 -5.84 15.31 8.98
CA ILE A 278 -5.82 14.01 9.64
C ILE A 278 -7.14 13.27 9.40
N ALA A 279 -8.29 13.96 9.46
CA ALA A 279 -9.57 13.34 9.21
C ALA A 279 -9.61 12.68 7.83
N ASP A 280 -9.18 13.37 6.79
CA ASP A 280 -9.22 12.87 5.41
C ASP A 280 -8.17 11.77 5.17
N LEU A 281 -6.94 11.94 5.64
CA LEU A 281 -5.88 10.94 5.49
C LEU A 281 -6.23 9.61 6.17
N PHE A 282 -6.97 9.64 7.27
CA PHE A 282 -7.38 8.46 8.05
C PHE A 282 -8.87 8.12 7.89
N CYS A 283 -9.45 8.37 6.71
CA CYS A 283 -10.78 7.91 6.32
C CYS A 283 -11.90 8.30 7.31
N ALA A 284 -11.82 9.51 7.86
CA ALA A 284 -12.70 10.04 8.89
C ALA A 284 -13.43 11.34 8.47
N ALA A 285 -13.43 11.69 7.18
CA ALA A 285 -13.88 12.98 6.65
C ALA A 285 -15.35 13.35 6.96
N PHE A 286 -16.27 12.38 7.00
CA PHE A 286 -17.69 12.61 7.36
C PHE A 286 -18.09 11.95 8.68
N GLY A 287 -17.11 11.47 9.44
CA GLY A 287 -17.33 10.49 10.50
C GLY A 287 -16.29 9.39 10.40
N TRP A 288 -16.03 8.71 11.51
CA TRP A 288 -15.12 7.58 11.54
C TRP A 288 -15.86 6.31 11.95
N VAL A 289 -15.45 5.21 11.35
CA VAL A 289 -15.73 3.86 11.85
C VAL A 289 -14.39 3.21 12.15
N GLN A 290 -14.37 2.36 13.19
CA GLN A 290 -13.15 1.59 13.43
C GLN A 290 -12.88 0.70 12.23
N SER A 291 -11.73 0.89 11.60
CA SER A 291 -11.35 0.20 10.38
C SER A 291 -9.88 -0.20 10.41
N GLN A 292 -9.59 -1.32 9.76
CA GLN A 292 -8.24 -1.84 9.59
C GLN A 292 -8.05 -2.23 8.12
N SER A 293 -6.95 -1.79 7.53
CA SER A 293 -6.58 -2.14 6.16
C SER A 293 -5.08 -2.44 6.07
N LEU A 294 -4.61 -2.79 4.86
CA LEU A 294 -3.18 -2.99 4.63
C LEU A 294 -2.36 -1.70 4.85
N PHE A 295 -2.97 -0.53 4.62
CA PHE A 295 -2.27 0.75 4.57
C PHE A 295 -2.67 1.71 5.69
N ILE A 296 -3.94 1.76 6.05
CA ILE A 296 -4.49 2.75 6.97
C ILE A 296 -5.39 2.05 7.99
N ASP A 297 -5.21 2.35 9.27
CA ASP A 297 -6.14 2.00 10.33
C ASP A 297 -6.63 3.25 11.04
N THR A 298 -7.90 3.19 11.43
CA THR A 298 -8.57 4.26 12.17
C THR A 298 -9.26 3.65 13.39
N SER A 299 -8.88 4.12 14.57
CA SER A 299 -9.54 3.78 15.84
C SER A 299 -9.38 4.93 16.82
N THR A 300 -10.19 4.93 17.89
CA THR A 300 -10.08 5.92 18.98
C THR A 300 -8.76 5.84 19.74
N HIS A 301 -8.07 4.72 19.67
CA HIS A 301 -6.84 4.47 20.42
C HIS A 301 -5.61 4.92 19.64
N GLN A 302 -5.67 4.79 18.31
CA GLN A 302 -4.56 5.03 17.41
C GLN A 302 -5.03 5.16 15.95
N LEU A 303 -4.38 6.05 15.21
CA LEU A 303 -4.39 6.14 13.75
C LEU A 303 -3.07 5.57 13.24
N VAL A 304 -3.09 4.67 12.26
CA VAL A 304 -1.87 4.01 11.77
C VAL A 304 -1.76 4.13 10.26
N LEU A 305 -0.61 4.63 9.78
CA LEU A 305 -0.22 4.66 8.38
C LEU A 305 0.92 3.67 8.16
N ARG A 306 0.71 2.72 7.24
CA ARG A 306 1.62 1.64 6.86
C ARG A 306 2.02 1.70 5.38
N LEU A 307 1.89 2.85 4.74
CA LEU A 307 2.54 3.05 3.46
C LEU A 307 4.05 3.22 3.72
N PRO A 308 4.93 2.43 3.09
CA PRO A 308 6.36 2.61 3.27
C PRO A 308 6.84 3.93 2.66
N MET A 309 7.58 4.70 3.44
CA MET A 309 8.05 6.04 3.09
C MET A 309 9.59 6.06 3.13
N PRO A 310 10.27 5.70 2.04
CA PRO A 310 11.72 5.80 1.93
C PRO A 310 12.18 7.25 1.84
N TYR A 311 13.37 7.52 2.37
CA TYR A 311 14.07 8.80 2.32
C TYR A 311 15.59 8.55 2.15
N GLY A 312 16.26 9.41 1.40
CA GLY A 312 17.69 9.34 1.12
C GLY A 312 18.56 10.28 1.95
N ASN A 313 18.02 11.45 2.35
CA ASN A 313 18.74 12.50 3.07
C ASN A 313 17.85 13.15 4.14
N GLY A 314 17.34 12.32 5.04
CA GLY A 314 16.50 12.71 6.15
C GLY A 314 15.02 12.80 5.82
N ALA A 315 14.23 12.82 6.89
CA ALA A 315 12.78 12.96 6.84
C ALA A 315 12.30 13.80 8.03
N ARG A 316 11.35 14.69 7.82
CA ARG A 316 10.76 15.50 8.90
C ARG A 316 9.26 15.35 8.90
N CYS A 317 8.68 15.31 10.09
CA CYS A 317 7.24 15.32 10.28
C CYS A 317 6.83 16.44 11.23
N GLU A 318 5.81 17.18 10.83
CA GLU A 318 5.23 18.26 11.58
C GLU A 318 3.71 18.07 11.67
N MET A 319 3.15 18.49 12.80
CA MET A 319 1.71 18.60 13.00
C MET A 319 1.35 20.08 13.03
N VAL A 320 0.39 20.47 12.19
CA VAL A 320 -0.20 21.82 12.16
C VAL A 320 -1.60 21.75 12.75
N ASN A 321 -1.95 22.71 13.60
CA ASN A 321 -3.29 22.85 14.16
C ASN A 321 -3.91 24.15 13.64
N GLU A 322 -4.91 24.01 12.78
CA GLU A 322 -5.70 25.11 12.20
C GLU A 322 -7.00 25.37 12.99
N GLY A 323 -7.17 24.66 14.10
CA GLY A 323 -8.30 24.78 15.00
C GLY A 323 -8.15 25.88 16.04
N LYS A 324 -9.18 25.95 16.89
CA LYS A 324 -9.28 26.94 17.99
C LYS A 324 -8.92 26.38 19.36
N GLU A 325 -8.66 25.07 19.45
CA GLU A 325 -8.36 24.36 20.70
C GLU A 325 -7.00 23.68 20.61
N ALA A 326 -6.30 23.56 21.74
CA ALA A 326 -5.05 22.82 21.79
C ALA A 326 -5.32 21.31 21.67
N VAL A 327 -4.44 20.60 20.96
CA VAL A 327 -4.57 19.15 20.75
C VAL A 327 -3.26 18.46 21.11
N ASP A 328 -3.34 17.44 21.95
CA ASP A 328 -2.21 16.58 22.29
C ASP A 328 -2.03 15.51 21.22
N VAL A 329 -0.79 15.34 20.75
CA VAL A 329 -0.40 14.37 19.74
C VAL A 329 0.76 13.55 20.26
N GLU A 330 0.55 12.24 20.33
CA GLU A 330 1.61 11.26 20.52
C GLU A 330 1.90 10.62 19.15
N CYS A 331 3.18 10.53 18.78
CA CYS A 331 3.63 9.95 17.51
C CYS A 331 4.66 8.86 17.78
N SER A 332 4.47 7.71 17.15
CA SER A 332 5.39 6.56 17.17
C SER A 332 5.80 6.20 15.75
N LEU A 333 7.08 5.89 15.57
CA LEU A 333 7.66 5.60 14.25
C LEU A 333 8.41 4.27 14.26
N TRP A 334 8.21 3.48 13.21
CA TRP A 334 9.01 2.31 12.91
C TRP A 334 9.78 2.51 11.62
N THR A 335 11.08 2.17 11.65
CA THR A 335 11.99 2.38 10.52
C THR A 335 12.83 1.15 10.23
N THR A 336 13.25 1.01 8.99
CA THR A 336 14.25 0.02 8.53
C THR A 336 15.32 0.70 7.68
N PRO A 337 16.56 0.18 7.63
CA PRO A 337 17.50 0.52 6.55
C PRO A 337 16.89 0.24 5.17
N LEU A 338 17.35 0.97 4.16
CA LEU A 338 16.95 0.71 2.78
C LEU A 338 17.65 -0.54 2.22
N PRO A 339 16.90 -1.52 1.68
CA PRO A 339 17.48 -2.68 0.99
C PRO A 339 18.22 -2.34 -0.30
N HIS A 340 17.90 -1.21 -0.95
CA HIS A 340 18.50 -0.74 -2.19
C HIS A 340 18.97 0.71 -2.05
N PRO A 341 19.80 1.24 -2.97
CA PRO A 341 20.17 2.66 -2.96
C PRO A 341 18.93 3.57 -2.99
N PRO A 342 18.95 4.76 -2.33
CA PRO A 342 17.81 5.68 -2.28
C PRO A 342 17.20 6.07 -3.63
N SER A 343 18.01 6.04 -4.69
CA SER A 343 17.59 6.37 -6.07
C SER A 343 16.69 5.31 -6.73
N ALA A 344 16.63 4.09 -6.17
CA ALA A 344 15.74 3.04 -6.63
C ALA A 344 14.27 3.26 -6.22
N TYR A 345 14.03 4.14 -5.26
CA TYR A 345 12.72 4.38 -4.66
C TYR A 345 12.12 5.71 -5.09
N GLY A 346 10.80 5.73 -5.29
CA GLY A 346 10.01 6.95 -5.27
C GLY A 346 9.92 7.54 -3.86
N ARG A 347 9.18 8.63 -3.72
CA ARG A 347 8.80 9.21 -2.43
C ARG A 347 7.29 9.17 -2.30
N LEU A 348 6.78 8.96 -1.09
CA LEU A 348 5.34 9.01 -0.88
C LEU A 348 4.89 10.48 -0.94
N HIS A 349 3.95 10.76 -1.83
CA HIS A 349 3.24 12.03 -1.87
C HIS A 349 1.77 11.79 -1.57
N ALA A 350 1.12 12.77 -0.94
CA ALA A 350 -0.32 12.81 -0.80
C ALA A 350 -0.79 14.27 -0.88
N GLN A 351 -1.80 14.49 -1.70
CA GLN A 351 -2.42 15.80 -1.91
C GLN A 351 -3.87 15.73 -1.46
N PHE A 352 -4.35 16.81 -0.85
CA PHE A 352 -5.73 16.95 -0.43
C PHE A 352 -6.43 17.97 -1.31
N HIS A 353 -7.58 17.58 -1.86
CA HIS A 353 -8.45 18.42 -2.68
C HIS A 353 -9.88 18.31 -2.17
N ILE A 354 -10.62 19.42 -2.18
CA ILE A 354 -12.03 19.47 -1.85
C ILE A 354 -12.73 20.46 -2.80
N ALA A 355 -13.83 20.03 -3.42
CA ALA A 355 -14.67 20.89 -4.24
C ALA A 355 -16.11 20.35 -4.29
N THR A 356 -17.04 21.23 -4.66
CA THR A 356 -18.35 20.82 -5.18
C THR A 356 -18.18 20.51 -6.66
N THR A 357 -18.57 19.32 -7.08
CA THR A 357 -18.50 18.90 -8.49
C THR A 357 -19.50 19.68 -9.33
N GLN A 358 -19.22 19.78 -10.63
CA GLN A 358 -20.11 20.39 -11.61
C GLN A 358 -20.47 19.32 -12.64
N SER A 359 -21.71 19.35 -13.13
CA SER A 359 -22.15 18.42 -14.19
C SER A 359 -21.20 18.51 -15.38
N ASP A 360 -20.85 17.36 -15.94
CA ASP A 360 -20.05 17.23 -17.16
C ASP A 360 -18.61 17.79 -17.07
N ILE A 361 -18.15 18.18 -15.88
CA ILE A 361 -16.79 18.64 -15.64
C ILE A 361 -16.10 17.62 -14.73
N PRO A 362 -15.09 16.88 -15.23
CA PRO A 362 -14.36 15.92 -14.43
C PRO A 362 -13.70 16.58 -13.21
N TYR A 363 -13.88 15.96 -12.04
CA TYR A 363 -13.16 16.36 -10.85
C TYR A 363 -11.73 15.82 -10.91
N THR A 364 -10.75 16.72 -10.92
CA THR A 364 -9.33 16.32 -10.93
C THR A 364 -8.92 15.82 -9.55
N ILE A 365 -8.71 14.51 -9.43
CA ILE A 365 -8.24 13.87 -8.19
C ILE A 365 -6.73 14.15 -7.99
N LEU A 366 -5.94 14.02 -9.06
CA LEU A 366 -4.50 14.19 -9.06
C LEU A 366 -4.02 14.71 -10.44
N ASP A 367 -3.22 15.77 -10.42
CA ASP A 367 -2.37 16.18 -11.55
C ASP A 367 -0.91 16.22 -11.05
N ALA A 368 -0.06 15.38 -11.61
CA ALA A 368 1.32 15.24 -11.18
C ALA A 368 2.25 14.95 -12.36
N ARG A 369 3.48 15.44 -12.24
CA ARG A 369 4.55 15.21 -13.21
C ARG A 369 5.70 14.47 -12.54
N GLY A 370 6.17 13.41 -13.17
CA GLY A 370 7.29 12.62 -12.68
C GLY A 370 7.13 11.14 -13.00
N ARG A 371 8.01 10.32 -12.42
CA ARG A 371 7.95 8.86 -12.55
C ARG A 371 7.52 8.26 -11.21
N GLY A 372 6.43 7.51 -11.21
CA GLY A 372 5.88 6.90 -10.01
C GLY A 372 4.70 6.00 -10.32
N HIS A 373 3.89 5.74 -9.30
CA HIS A 373 2.64 4.99 -9.44
C HIS A 373 1.66 5.47 -8.38
N LEU A 374 0.37 5.52 -8.73
CA LEU A 374 -0.71 5.82 -7.79
C LEU A 374 -0.95 4.62 -6.88
N VAL A 375 -0.93 4.82 -5.56
CA VAL A 375 -1.07 3.74 -4.56
C VAL A 375 -2.43 3.72 -3.85
N GLY A 376 -3.20 4.80 -3.93
CA GLY A 376 -4.51 4.89 -3.30
C GLY A 376 -5.20 6.23 -3.54
N ILE A 377 -6.51 6.21 -3.40
CA ILE A 377 -7.39 7.38 -3.39
C ILE A 377 -8.27 7.24 -2.16
N VAL A 378 -8.34 8.27 -1.32
CA VAL A 378 -9.37 8.38 -0.29
C VAL A 378 -10.40 9.37 -0.81
N ALA A 379 -11.60 8.87 -1.10
CA ALA A 379 -12.70 9.67 -1.63
C ALA A 379 -13.83 9.77 -0.59
N ALA A 380 -14.14 11.01 -0.19
CA ALA A 380 -15.29 11.33 0.63
C ALA A 380 -16.30 12.09 -0.25
N LEU A 381 -17.37 11.41 -0.66
CA LEU A 381 -18.37 11.92 -1.59
C LEU A 381 -19.72 12.08 -0.89
N GLY A 382 -20.42 13.16 -1.20
CA GLY A 382 -21.77 13.42 -0.69
C GLY A 382 -22.63 14.06 -1.78
N GLY A 383 -23.89 13.64 -1.85
CA GLY A 383 -24.86 14.18 -2.79
C GLY A 383 -26.29 13.92 -2.33
N THR A 384 -27.27 14.38 -3.12
CA THR A 384 -28.71 14.32 -2.78
C THR A 384 -29.42 13.07 -3.28
N SER A 385 -28.80 12.31 -4.19
CA SER A 385 -29.25 11.00 -4.72
C SER A 385 -28.04 10.06 -4.83
N TYR A 386 -28.18 8.80 -5.24
CA TYR A 386 -27.02 7.93 -5.49
C TYR A 386 -26.33 8.19 -6.85
N GLU A 387 -26.88 9.07 -7.69
CA GLU A 387 -26.34 9.34 -9.04
C GLU A 387 -24.94 9.96 -8.99
N PHE A 388 -24.52 10.54 -7.86
CA PHE A 388 -23.14 11.03 -7.70
C PHE A 388 -22.09 9.91 -7.74
N LEU A 389 -22.50 8.64 -7.65
CA LEU A 389 -21.63 7.47 -7.75
C LEU A 389 -21.45 6.96 -9.18
N GLU A 390 -22.17 7.52 -10.15
CA GLU A 390 -22.14 7.09 -11.56
C GLU A 390 -20.94 7.65 -12.33
N GLY A 391 -20.20 8.61 -11.76
CA GLY A 391 -19.03 9.21 -12.43
C GLY A 391 -17.87 8.23 -12.61
N ASP A 392 -17.36 8.15 -13.83
CA ASP A 392 -16.21 7.29 -14.17
C ASP A 392 -14.86 7.81 -13.69
N LEU A 393 -14.00 6.86 -13.27
CA LEU A 393 -12.58 7.15 -13.04
C LEU A 393 -11.82 7.15 -14.37
N ASN A 394 -11.37 8.33 -14.78
CA ASN A 394 -10.53 8.52 -15.96
C ASN A 394 -9.07 8.76 -15.55
N VAL A 395 -8.13 8.11 -16.26
CA VAL A 395 -6.69 8.22 -15.98
C VAL A 395 -5.94 8.45 -17.28
N ALA A 396 -5.32 9.63 -17.41
CA ALA A 396 -4.40 9.96 -18.48
C ALA A 396 -2.95 9.87 -17.97
N VAL A 397 -2.08 9.18 -18.71
CA VAL A 397 -0.67 8.97 -18.32
C VAL A 397 0.24 9.39 -19.47
N ASP A 398 1.32 10.11 -19.15
CA ASP A 398 2.38 10.47 -20.10
C ASP A 398 1.90 11.17 -21.40
N GLY A 399 0.83 11.96 -21.29
CA GLY A 399 0.27 12.72 -22.41
C GLY A 399 -0.71 11.95 -23.30
N GLU A 400 -1.14 10.77 -22.88
CA GLU A 400 -2.28 10.10 -23.50
C GLU A 400 -3.58 10.91 -23.33
N THR A 401 -4.40 10.87 -24.37
CA THR A 401 -5.68 11.58 -24.48
C THR A 401 -6.85 10.62 -24.38
#